data_AF-A0A2K3QAN8-F1
#
_entry.id   AF-A0A2K3QAN8-F1
#
_cell.length_a   1.000
_cell.length_b   1.000
_cell.length_c   1.000
_cell.angle_alpha   90.00
_cell.angle_beta   90.00
_cell.angle_gamma   90.00
#
_symmetry.space_group_name_H-M   'P 1'
#
loop_
_entity.id
_entity.type
_entity.pdbx_description
1 polymer ?
#
loop_
_entity_poly.entity_id
_entity_poly.type
_entity_poly.pdbx_seq_one_letter_code
_entity_poly.pdbx_strand_id
1 'polypeptide(L)'
;RYELRRTSTTTCASVPRHREPLTRTTPLGADRAPTSSRPRPLPVATATCLPRAIPRRVSLAGSARQPSTKMAALRSSSIRILGASVRAAALRPGAVFTRSMASVSEAPADQQPRLKTFQIYRWNPDTPSEKPRMQSYTLDLNKTGPMILDALIRIKNELDPTLTFRRSCREGICGSCAMNINGQNTLACLCRIPAESASEVKLYPLPHTYVVKDLVPDLTHFYKQYKSIKPYLQRETPAPDGKEYRQSKEDRRKLDGLYECILCACCSTSCPSYWWNSEEYLGPAILLQSYRWLADSRDERTAERKTNLENNMSLYRCHTILNCTRACPKGLNPGKAIAEIKKSMALGG
;
A
#
# COMPACT_ATOMS: atom_id res chain seq x y z
N ARG A 1 33.66 17.00 -18.11
CA ARG A 1 34.37 16.17 -19.10
C ARG A 1 34.79 14.89 -18.39
N TYR A 2 34.03 13.82 -18.55
CA TYR A 2 34.40 12.47 -18.12
C TYR A 2 34.20 11.59 -19.34
N GLU A 3 35.30 11.07 -19.88
CA GLU A 3 35.35 10.30 -21.12
C GLU A 3 34.87 8.87 -20.91
N LEU A 4 33.97 8.46 -21.80
CA LEU A 4 33.58 7.08 -22.07
C LEU A 4 34.71 6.36 -22.82
N ARG A 5 35.12 5.18 -22.36
CA ARG A 5 35.78 4.18 -23.22
C ARG A 5 34.85 2.99 -23.43
N ARG A 6 34.40 2.86 -24.69
CA ARG A 6 33.90 1.63 -25.29
C ARG A 6 35.09 0.81 -25.79
N THR A 7 35.04 -0.51 -25.66
CA THR A 7 35.77 -1.42 -26.54
C THR A 7 34.88 -2.62 -26.90
N SER A 8 35.09 -3.07 -28.12
CA SER A 8 34.22 -3.82 -29.01
C SER A 8 34.39 -5.34 -28.97
N THR A 9 33.31 -6.03 -29.34
CA THR A 9 33.13 -7.34 -29.99
C THR A 9 34.35 -8.07 -30.57
N THR A 10 34.39 -9.41 -30.46
CA THR A 10 34.72 -10.37 -31.54
C THR A 10 34.16 -11.77 -31.23
N THR A 11 33.79 -12.47 -32.30
CA THR A 11 33.00 -13.70 -32.49
C THR A 11 33.86 -14.98 -32.68
N CYS A 12 33.19 -16.14 -32.89
CA CYS A 12 33.66 -17.44 -33.43
C CYS A 12 34.12 -18.49 -32.38
N ALA A 13 33.89 -19.81 -32.47
CA ALA A 13 33.44 -20.70 -33.55
C ALA A 13 32.84 -22.02 -32.98
N SER A 14 32.29 -22.84 -33.87
CA SER A 14 31.52 -24.08 -33.71
C SER A 14 32.27 -25.37 -34.15
N VAL A 15 31.66 -26.55 -33.88
CA VAL A 15 31.79 -27.90 -34.53
C VAL A 15 32.79 -28.90 -33.87
N PRO A 16 32.64 -30.27 -33.91
CA PRO A 16 31.68 -31.16 -34.62
C PRO A 16 30.93 -32.26 -33.82
N ARG A 17 29.93 -32.85 -34.50
CA ARG A 17 29.26 -34.15 -34.25
C ARG A 17 30.09 -35.34 -34.79
N HIS A 18 29.92 -36.52 -34.21
CA HIS A 18 30.17 -37.81 -34.87
C HIS A 18 29.02 -38.82 -34.60
N ARG A 19 28.90 -39.75 -35.55
CA ARG A 19 27.76 -40.65 -35.87
C ARG A 19 27.74 -41.96 -35.06
N GLU A 20 26.52 -42.48 -34.91
CA GLU A 20 26.01 -43.86 -34.71
C GLU A 20 26.70 -44.97 -35.55
N PRO A 21 26.53 -46.31 -35.29
CA PRO A 21 25.23 -47.00 -35.48
C PRO A 21 24.89 -48.35 -34.75
N LEU A 22 23.58 -48.69 -34.72
CA LEU A 22 22.86 -50.02 -34.85
C LEU A 22 23.19 -51.18 -33.86
N THR A 23 22.32 -52.09 -33.36
CA THR A 23 20.99 -52.65 -33.73
C THR A 23 20.48 -53.66 -32.67
N ARG A 24 19.15 -53.95 -32.68
CA ARG A 24 18.40 -55.20 -32.29
C ARG A 24 18.34 -55.55 -30.78
N THR A 25 17.23 -55.97 -30.15
CA THR A 25 16.02 -56.75 -30.52
C THR A 25 14.94 -56.62 -29.41
N THR A 26 13.66 -56.52 -29.77
CA THR A 26 12.47 -56.88 -28.95
C THR A 26 12.08 -58.36 -29.24
N PRO A 27 11.03 -59.02 -28.67
CA PRO A 27 9.91 -58.56 -27.81
C PRO A 27 9.53 -59.53 -26.65
N LEU A 28 8.54 -59.15 -25.82
CA LEU A 28 7.58 -59.95 -25.01
C LEU A 28 6.76 -58.89 -24.23
N GLY A 29 5.44 -58.90 -24.06
CA GLY A 29 4.34 -59.83 -24.25
C GLY A 29 3.20 -59.25 -23.38
N ALA A 30 1.98 -59.22 -23.90
CA ALA A 30 0.81 -58.56 -23.31
C ALA A 30 0.38 -59.16 -21.96
N ASP A 31 -0.22 -58.35 -21.07
CA ASP A 31 -1.54 -58.68 -20.50
C ASP A 31 -2.18 -57.58 -19.62
N ARG A 32 -3.47 -57.34 -19.94
CA ARG A 32 -4.65 -57.06 -19.08
C ARG A 32 -4.66 -55.89 -18.07
N ALA A 33 -5.51 -54.93 -18.41
CA ALA A 33 -6.22 -54.05 -17.47
C ALA A 33 -7.28 -54.81 -16.64
N PRO A 34 -7.66 -54.25 -15.47
CA PRO A 34 -9.04 -54.30 -15.03
C PRO A 34 -9.60 -52.91 -14.71
N THR A 35 -10.77 -52.67 -15.29
CA THR A 35 -11.73 -51.60 -14.99
C THR A 35 -12.34 -51.76 -13.60
N SER A 36 -12.45 -50.69 -12.81
CA SER A 36 -13.45 -50.63 -11.73
C SER A 36 -14.01 -49.21 -11.50
N SER A 37 -15.34 -49.13 -11.70
CA SER A 37 -16.36 -48.30 -11.06
C SER A 37 -16.06 -46.86 -10.62
N ARG A 38 -16.65 -45.92 -11.39
CA ARG A 38 -17.04 -44.58 -10.92
C ARG A 38 -18.23 -44.65 -9.95
N PRO A 39 -18.25 -43.91 -8.84
CA PRO A 39 -19.46 -43.73 -8.03
C PRO A 39 -20.38 -42.66 -8.62
N ARG A 40 -21.70 -42.92 -8.60
CA ARG A 40 -22.77 -41.99 -8.99
C ARG A 40 -22.89 -40.82 -7.99
N PRO A 41 -23.26 -39.61 -8.43
CA PRO A 41 -23.57 -38.51 -7.53
C PRO A 41 -24.96 -38.67 -6.89
N LEU A 42 -25.05 -38.34 -5.61
CA LEU A 42 -26.31 -38.22 -4.85
C LEU A 42 -27.12 -37.00 -5.33
N PRO A 43 -28.46 -37.04 -5.27
CA PRO A 43 -29.30 -35.94 -5.73
C PRO A 43 -29.25 -34.75 -4.75
N VAL A 44 -29.06 -33.55 -5.31
CA VAL A 44 -29.15 -32.27 -4.62
C VAL A 44 -30.63 -31.94 -4.42
N ALA A 45 -31.06 -31.82 -3.16
CA ALA A 45 -32.37 -31.28 -2.81
C ALA A 45 -32.38 -29.77 -3.08
N THR A 46 -33.15 -29.34 -4.07
CA THR A 46 -33.45 -27.94 -4.35
C THR A 46 -34.52 -27.43 -3.39
N ALA A 47 -34.11 -26.65 -2.38
CA ALA A 47 -35.03 -25.88 -1.55
C ALA A 47 -35.48 -24.62 -2.30
N THR A 48 -36.71 -24.62 -2.78
CA THR A 48 -37.41 -23.47 -3.36
C THR A 48 -37.78 -22.49 -2.24
N CYS A 49 -37.07 -21.36 -2.12
CA CYS A 49 -37.50 -20.24 -1.29
C CYS A 49 -38.46 -19.34 -2.09
N LEU A 50 -39.73 -19.31 -1.67
CA LEU A 50 -40.73 -18.34 -2.11
C LEU A 50 -40.41 -16.95 -1.54
N PRO A 51 -40.58 -15.85 -2.30
CA PRO A 51 -40.39 -14.50 -1.78
C PRO A 51 -41.61 -14.06 -0.96
N ARG A 52 -41.36 -13.69 0.31
CA ARG A 52 -42.34 -13.04 1.17
C ARG A 52 -42.48 -11.57 0.78
N ALA A 53 -43.72 -11.16 0.53
CA ALA A 53 -44.10 -9.80 0.16
C ALA A 53 -43.76 -8.77 1.26
N ILE A 54 -43.26 -7.61 0.85
CA ILE A 54 -43.05 -6.42 1.67
C ILE A 54 -44.18 -5.43 1.37
N PRO A 55 -44.96 -4.94 2.35
CA PRO A 55 -45.93 -3.90 2.09
C PRO A 55 -45.27 -2.52 2.00
N ARG A 56 -45.79 -1.73 1.07
CA ARG A 56 -45.40 -0.36 0.71
C ARG A 56 -46.00 0.69 1.66
N ARG A 57 -45.26 1.80 1.77
CA ARG A 57 -45.65 3.21 1.97
C ARG A 57 -46.14 3.66 3.36
N VAL A 58 -45.39 4.61 3.93
CA VAL A 58 -45.94 5.83 4.55
C VAL A 58 -45.19 7.04 3.99
N SER A 59 -45.95 8.11 3.76
CA SER A 59 -45.62 9.34 3.04
C SER A 59 -45.02 10.43 3.94
N LEU A 60 -44.29 11.32 3.26
CA LEU A 60 -43.72 12.63 3.57
C LEU A 60 -44.40 13.52 4.64
N ALA A 61 -43.54 14.10 5.49
CA ALA A 61 -43.51 15.52 5.91
C ALA A 61 -42.08 15.80 6.40
N GLY A 62 -41.31 16.82 6.01
CA GLY A 62 -41.66 18.15 5.55
C GLY A 62 -41.38 19.18 6.63
N SER A 63 -40.11 19.44 6.97
CA SER A 63 -39.73 20.67 7.70
C SER A 63 -38.29 21.08 7.39
N ALA A 64 -38.16 22.07 6.51
CA ALA A 64 -36.92 22.74 6.19
C ALA A 64 -36.59 23.74 7.32
N ARG A 65 -35.38 23.63 7.90
CA ARG A 65 -34.79 24.69 8.72
C ARG A 65 -33.78 25.47 7.88
N GLN A 66 -34.06 26.74 7.64
CA GLN A 66 -33.11 27.72 7.12
C GLN A 66 -32.15 28.16 8.24
N PRO A 67 -30.85 28.39 7.96
CA PRO A 67 -29.97 29.13 8.86
C PRO A 67 -29.97 30.62 8.51
N SER A 68 -30.26 31.46 9.51
CA SER A 68 -30.19 32.92 9.42
C SER A 68 -28.73 33.39 9.34
N THR A 69 -28.47 34.26 8.36
CA THR A 69 -27.29 35.09 8.24
C THR A 69 -27.25 36.17 9.33
N LYS A 70 -26.11 36.32 10.02
CA LYS A 70 -25.73 37.55 10.72
C LYS A 70 -24.28 37.89 10.41
N MET A 71 -24.10 38.85 9.49
CA MET A 71 -22.88 39.63 9.36
C MET A 71 -22.79 40.60 10.53
N ALA A 72 -21.65 40.60 11.23
CA ALA A 72 -21.29 41.65 12.18
C ALA A 72 -20.10 42.42 11.59
N ALA A 73 -20.33 43.70 11.30
CA ALA A 73 -19.31 44.69 10.98
C ALA A 73 -19.30 45.72 12.11
N LEU A 74 -18.12 46.09 12.63
CA LEU A 74 -17.83 47.31 13.41
C LEU A 74 -16.30 47.41 13.52
N ARG A 75 -15.66 48.27 12.70
CA ARG A 75 -15.28 49.68 12.93
C ARG A 75 -13.88 49.85 13.56
N SER A 76 -12.95 50.18 12.67
CA SER A 76 -11.67 50.85 12.90
C SER A 76 -11.85 52.15 13.69
N SER A 77 -10.96 52.41 14.66
CA SER A 77 -10.81 53.70 15.32
C SER A 77 -9.35 54.13 15.24
N SER A 78 -9.09 55.14 14.40
CA SER A 78 -7.83 55.87 14.33
C SER A 78 -7.80 56.95 15.41
N ILE A 79 -6.75 56.98 16.23
CA ILE A 79 -6.53 58.04 17.22
C ILE A 79 -5.48 59.03 16.70
N ARG A 80 -5.85 60.32 16.74
CA ARG A 80 -5.04 61.47 16.35
C ARG A 80 -3.93 61.76 17.36
N ILE A 81 -2.80 62.21 16.81
CA ILE A 81 -1.63 62.77 17.48
C ILE A 81 -1.91 64.22 17.88
N LEU A 82 -1.53 64.62 19.10
CA LEU A 82 -1.07 65.98 19.42
C LEU A 82 -0.45 66.05 20.83
N GLY A 83 0.66 66.77 20.95
CA GLY A 83 1.10 67.38 22.20
C GLY A 83 2.47 66.95 22.71
N ALA A 84 3.51 67.65 22.26
CA ALA A 84 4.83 67.62 22.89
C ALA A 84 4.86 68.51 24.16
N SER A 85 5.54 68.07 25.21
CA SER A 85 6.13 68.97 26.21
C SER A 85 7.42 68.38 26.79
N VAL A 86 8.31 69.27 27.19
CA VAL A 86 9.77 69.14 27.27
C VAL A 86 10.23 68.88 28.71
N ARG A 87 11.19 67.95 28.85
CA ARG A 87 12.26 67.74 29.86
C ARG A 87 11.97 67.86 31.36
N ALA A 88 12.40 66.84 32.09
CA ALA A 88 13.33 66.98 33.21
C ALA A 88 14.21 65.72 33.34
N ALA A 89 15.53 65.89 33.32
CA ALA A 89 16.50 64.83 33.57
C ALA A 89 16.71 64.68 35.08
N ALA A 90 16.44 63.49 35.62
CA ALA A 90 16.79 63.12 36.99
C ALA A 90 17.78 61.96 36.94
N LEU A 91 18.95 62.15 37.58
CA LEU A 91 19.98 61.13 37.73
C LEU A 91 19.43 59.93 38.52
N ARG A 92 19.61 58.72 37.99
CA ARG A 92 19.34 57.47 38.72
C ARG A 92 20.61 57.02 39.47
N PRO A 93 20.52 56.60 40.74
CA PRO A 93 21.63 55.95 41.42
C PRO A 93 21.81 54.51 40.89
N GLY A 94 23.06 54.03 40.91
CA GLY A 94 23.47 52.77 40.31
C GLY A 94 22.68 51.56 40.82
N ALA A 95 22.10 50.81 39.90
CA ALA A 95 21.48 49.53 40.18
C ALA A 95 22.57 48.47 40.39
N VAL A 96 22.66 47.94 41.62
CA VAL A 96 23.42 46.73 41.93
C VAL A 96 22.68 45.55 41.29
N PHE A 97 23.26 44.96 40.25
CA PHE A 97 22.76 43.71 39.67
C PHE A 97 23.09 42.55 40.61
N THR A 98 22.14 42.15 41.45
CA THR A 98 22.18 40.84 42.11
C THR A 98 21.88 39.77 41.06
N ARG A 99 22.89 38.96 40.71
CA ARG A 99 22.71 37.76 39.89
C ARG A 99 21.79 36.78 40.63
N SER A 100 20.54 36.68 40.20
CA SER A 100 19.67 35.57 40.56
C SER A 100 20.24 34.30 39.92
N MET A 101 20.82 33.41 40.73
CA MET A 101 21.16 32.06 40.30
C MET A 101 19.86 31.36 39.91
N ALA A 102 19.74 30.95 38.65
CA ALA A 102 18.64 30.12 38.19
C ALA A 102 18.68 28.80 38.98
N SER A 103 17.64 28.52 39.75
CA SER A 103 17.47 27.21 40.38
C SER A 103 17.43 26.16 39.29
N VAL A 104 18.31 25.16 39.39
CA VAL A 104 18.26 23.97 38.54
C VAL A 104 16.90 23.32 38.80
N SER A 105 15.99 23.40 37.82
CA SER A 105 14.72 22.71 37.90
C SER A 105 14.99 21.23 38.08
N GLU A 106 14.41 20.67 39.13
CA GLU A 106 14.40 19.26 39.46
C GLU A 106 14.01 18.45 38.21
N ALA A 107 14.68 17.30 38.01
CA ALA A 107 14.41 16.40 36.90
C ALA A 107 12.90 16.04 36.90
N PRO A 108 12.23 16.00 35.73
CA PRO A 108 10.80 15.73 35.68
C PRO A 108 10.52 14.40 36.37
N ALA A 109 9.57 14.43 37.33
CA ALA A 109 9.14 13.26 38.09
C ALA A 109 8.88 12.06 37.15
N ASP A 110 9.42 10.90 37.51
CA ASP A 110 9.36 9.68 36.71
C ASP A 110 7.89 9.28 36.51
N GLN A 111 7.37 9.52 35.31
CA GLN A 111 5.99 9.19 34.98
C GLN A 111 5.82 7.68 35.05
N GLN A 112 4.75 7.22 35.71
CA GLN A 112 4.44 5.80 35.84
C GLN A 112 4.48 5.11 34.47
N PRO A 113 5.19 3.97 34.34
CA PRO A 113 5.44 3.34 33.05
C PRO A 113 4.13 2.90 32.39
N ARG A 114 3.95 3.27 31.12
CA ARG A 114 2.77 2.91 30.34
C ARG A 114 3.08 1.67 29.51
N LEU A 115 2.96 0.50 30.12
CA LEU A 115 3.35 -0.75 29.47
C LEU A 115 2.37 -1.17 28.36
N LYS A 116 2.92 -1.59 27.22
CA LYS A 116 2.18 -2.11 26.08
C LYS A 116 2.85 -3.33 25.49
N THR A 117 2.07 -4.39 25.26
CA THR A 117 2.55 -5.65 24.70
C THR A 117 2.30 -5.72 23.19
N PHE A 118 3.34 -6.14 22.46
CA PHE A 118 3.35 -6.39 21.02
C PHE A 118 3.60 -7.88 20.78
N GLN A 119 2.67 -8.56 20.12
CA GLN A 119 2.84 -9.93 19.65
C GLN A 119 3.26 -9.89 18.18
N ILE A 120 4.45 -10.39 17.89
CA ILE A 120 5.07 -10.28 16.58
C ILE A 120 5.29 -11.67 15.99
N TYR A 121 4.86 -11.87 14.74
CA TYR A 121 5.19 -13.07 13.97
C TYR A 121 6.70 -13.21 13.78
N ARG A 122 7.23 -14.38 14.13
CA ARG A 122 8.64 -14.73 14.00
C ARG A 122 8.80 -16.00 13.16
N TRP A 123 9.75 -15.96 12.23
CA TRP A 123 10.22 -17.13 11.49
C TRP A 123 11.61 -16.87 10.92
N ASN A 124 12.50 -17.85 11.05
CA ASN A 124 13.90 -17.73 10.65
C ASN A 124 14.23 -18.76 9.56
N PRO A 125 14.65 -18.34 8.35
CA PRO A 125 15.00 -19.27 7.27
C PRO A 125 16.26 -20.11 7.56
N ASP A 126 17.14 -19.63 8.45
CA ASP A 126 18.37 -20.34 8.83
C ASP A 126 18.09 -21.58 9.70
N THR A 127 16.88 -21.68 10.27
CA THR A 127 16.39 -22.80 11.08
C THR A 127 15.03 -23.27 10.54
N PRO A 128 14.97 -23.83 9.31
CA PRO A 128 13.72 -24.05 8.58
C PRO A 128 12.82 -25.13 9.20
N SER A 129 13.35 -25.98 10.08
CA SER A 129 12.59 -26.96 10.86
C SER A 129 11.72 -26.31 11.94
N GLU A 130 12.05 -25.10 12.38
CA GLU A 130 11.27 -24.37 13.38
C GLU A 130 10.01 -23.77 12.74
N LYS A 131 8.85 -24.10 13.32
CA LYS A 131 7.58 -23.55 12.88
C LYS A 131 7.47 -22.06 13.24
N PRO A 132 6.76 -21.26 12.42
CA PRO A 132 6.45 -19.89 12.78
C PRO A 132 5.77 -19.77 14.15
N ARG A 133 6.09 -18.72 14.89
CA ARG A 133 5.55 -18.48 16.24
C ARG A 133 5.26 -17.00 16.46
N MET A 134 4.43 -16.71 17.45
CA MET A 134 4.25 -15.36 17.97
C MET A 134 5.22 -15.13 19.13
N GLN A 135 5.89 -13.98 19.16
CA GLN A 135 6.73 -13.57 20.28
C GLN A 135 6.21 -12.26 20.87
N SER A 136 6.09 -12.21 22.19
CA SER A 136 5.64 -11.04 22.91
C SER A 136 6.80 -10.15 23.34
N TYR A 137 6.64 -8.84 23.17
CA TYR A 137 7.54 -7.81 23.68
C TYR A 137 6.73 -6.74 24.40
N THR A 138 7.16 -6.35 25.60
CA THR A 138 6.51 -5.30 26.37
C THR A 138 7.39 -4.06 26.37
N LEU A 139 6.82 -2.93 25.96
CA LEU A 139 7.51 -1.63 25.96
C LEU A 139 6.77 -0.63 26.84
N ASP A 140 7.54 0.26 27.47
CA ASP A 140 7.00 1.47 28.08
C ASP A 140 6.75 2.54 27.00
N LEU A 141 5.50 2.94 26.81
CA LEU A 141 5.09 3.93 25.82
C LEU A 141 5.59 5.35 26.14
N ASN A 142 5.91 5.67 27.40
CA ASN A 142 6.51 6.97 27.74
C ASN A 142 7.89 7.16 27.08
N LYS A 143 8.56 6.04 26.76
CA LYS A 143 9.90 5.98 26.14
C LYS A 143 9.84 5.47 24.69
N THR A 144 8.66 5.47 24.06
CA THR A 144 8.46 4.98 22.68
C THR A 144 7.80 6.07 21.84
N GLY A 145 8.24 6.23 20.59
CA GLY A 145 7.53 7.08 19.64
C GLY A 145 6.08 6.64 19.40
N PRO A 146 5.23 7.50 18.84
CA PRO A 146 3.79 7.25 18.76
C PRO A 146 3.38 6.18 17.73
N MET A 147 4.28 5.79 16.80
CA MET A 147 3.96 4.90 15.69
C MET A 147 4.41 3.46 15.94
N ILE A 148 3.76 2.49 15.29
CA ILE A 148 4.15 1.07 15.36
C ILE A 148 5.60 0.87 14.89
N LEU A 149 6.05 1.64 13.91
CA LEU A 149 7.45 1.57 13.46
C LEU A 149 8.44 1.96 14.57
N ASP A 150 8.09 2.92 15.43
CA ASP A 150 8.95 3.37 16.53
C ASP A 150 9.11 2.22 17.56
N ALA A 151 8.02 1.53 17.87
CA ALA A 151 8.05 0.33 18.71
C ALA A 151 8.90 -0.79 18.11
N LEU A 152 8.75 -1.07 16.81
CA LEU A 152 9.54 -2.10 16.12
C LEU A 152 11.05 -1.79 16.12
N ILE A 153 11.42 -0.53 15.88
CA ILE A 153 12.82 -0.10 15.92
C ILE A 153 13.37 -0.21 17.34
N ARG A 154 12.61 0.21 18.35
CA ARG A 154 13.01 0.11 19.75
C ARG A 154 13.21 -1.34 20.18
N ILE A 155 12.27 -2.24 19.88
CA ILE A 155 12.40 -3.68 20.15
C ILE A 155 13.69 -4.20 19.52
N LYS A 156 13.94 -3.87 18.25
CA LYS A 156 15.16 -4.31 17.56
C LYS A 156 16.44 -3.78 18.20
N ASN A 157 16.46 -2.51 18.59
CA ASN A 157 17.67 -1.88 19.10
C ASN A 157 17.99 -2.25 20.55
N GLU A 158 16.96 -2.43 21.38
CA GLU A 158 17.12 -2.53 22.84
C GLU A 158 16.83 -3.93 23.40
N LEU A 159 15.99 -4.74 22.73
CA LEU A 159 15.51 -6.01 23.27
C LEU A 159 15.92 -7.23 22.44
N ASP A 160 15.77 -7.16 21.12
CA ASP A 160 15.99 -8.29 20.22
C ASP A 160 16.50 -7.82 18.84
N PRO A 161 17.82 -7.73 18.66
CA PRO A 161 18.45 -7.38 17.38
C PRO A 161 18.15 -8.36 16.24
N THR A 162 17.61 -9.56 16.52
CA THR A 162 17.27 -10.55 15.48
C THR A 162 15.96 -10.22 14.77
N LEU A 163 15.09 -9.40 15.37
CA LEU A 163 13.82 -9.00 14.78
C LEU A 163 14.04 -8.29 13.44
N THR A 164 13.42 -8.82 12.37
CA THR A 164 13.65 -8.36 11.00
C THR A 164 12.37 -7.81 10.35
N PHE A 165 12.45 -6.60 9.80
CA PHE A 165 11.38 -5.94 9.06
C PHE A 165 11.95 -4.91 8.08
N ARG A 166 11.19 -4.55 7.04
CA ARG A 166 11.60 -3.50 6.09
C ARG A 166 11.13 -2.12 6.55
N ARG A 167 12.02 -1.13 6.45
CA ARG A 167 11.71 0.29 6.69
C ARG A 167 12.70 1.19 5.96
N SER A 168 12.25 2.40 5.59
CA SER A 168 13.11 3.44 5.01
C SER A 168 12.63 4.85 5.39
N CYS A 169 11.62 5.40 4.71
CA CYS A 169 11.29 6.83 4.76
C CYS A 169 10.68 7.37 6.06
N ARG A 170 10.19 6.52 6.97
CA ARG A 170 9.46 6.88 8.22
C ARG A 170 8.26 7.84 8.11
N GLU A 171 7.79 8.20 6.91
CA GLU A 171 6.70 9.17 6.69
C GLU A 171 5.64 8.70 5.69
N GLY A 172 5.66 7.42 5.35
CA GLY A 172 4.60 6.78 4.56
C GLY A 172 4.64 7.06 3.05
N ILE A 173 5.80 7.43 2.50
CA ILE A 173 5.96 7.68 1.06
C ILE A 173 6.63 6.51 0.29
N CYS A 174 7.54 5.74 0.92
CA CYS A 174 8.27 4.68 0.22
C CYS A 174 7.55 3.32 0.14
N GLY A 175 6.52 3.11 0.96
CA GLY A 175 5.76 1.84 1.01
C GLY A 175 6.47 0.64 1.66
N SER A 176 7.72 0.75 2.12
CA SER A 176 8.52 -0.41 2.56
C SER A 176 7.99 -1.12 3.82
N CYS A 177 7.42 -0.39 4.78
CA CYS A 177 6.97 -0.93 6.07
C CYS A 177 5.51 -1.39 6.05
N ALA A 178 5.06 -1.91 4.91
CA ALA A 178 3.72 -2.48 4.77
C ALA A 178 3.65 -3.83 5.49
N MET A 179 2.68 -3.97 6.40
CA MET A 179 2.46 -5.18 7.18
C MET A 179 1.00 -5.24 7.66
N ASN A 180 0.62 -6.35 8.30
CA ASN A 180 -0.69 -6.49 8.91
C ASN A 180 -0.61 -6.17 10.41
N ILE A 181 -1.39 -5.17 10.84
CA ILE A 181 -1.42 -4.65 12.21
C ILE A 181 -2.86 -4.80 12.71
N ASN A 182 -3.06 -5.62 13.74
CA ASN A 182 -4.39 -5.93 14.29
C ASN A 182 -5.41 -6.36 13.21
N GLY A 183 -4.98 -7.17 12.25
CA GLY A 183 -5.84 -7.68 11.18
C GLY A 183 -6.00 -6.75 9.98
N GLN A 184 -5.45 -5.53 10.01
CA GLN A 184 -5.53 -4.58 8.90
C GLN A 184 -4.16 -4.33 8.26
N ASN A 185 -4.10 -4.37 6.93
CA ASN A 185 -2.89 -4.00 6.20
C ASN A 185 -2.73 -2.48 6.23
N THR A 186 -1.57 -2.01 6.68
CA THR A 186 -1.24 -0.57 6.70
C THR A 186 0.28 -0.39 6.73
N LEU A 187 0.74 0.86 6.82
CA LEU A 187 2.14 1.20 7.01
C LEU A 187 2.44 1.37 8.49
N ALA A 188 3.42 0.64 9.03
CA ALA A 188 3.81 0.75 10.43
C ALA A 188 4.22 2.19 10.84
N CYS A 189 4.78 2.97 9.91
CA CYS A 189 5.17 4.36 10.17
C CYS A 189 4.00 5.37 10.24
N LEU A 190 2.80 4.99 9.77
CA LEU A 190 1.62 5.83 9.85
C LEU A 190 0.58 5.30 10.84
N CYS A 191 0.74 4.06 11.30
CA CYS A 191 -0.15 3.44 12.25
C CYS A 191 0.25 3.84 13.67
N ARG A 192 -0.63 4.56 14.36
CA ARG A 192 -0.42 4.93 15.76
C ARG A 192 -0.56 3.71 16.66
N ILE A 193 0.26 3.65 17.72
CA ILE A 193 0.08 2.68 18.78
C ILE A 193 -1.24 3.00 19.51
N PRO A 194 -2.15 2.03 19.70
CA PRO A 194 -3.37 2.23 20.47
C PRO A 194 -3.04 2.30 21.96
N ALA A 195 -2.63 3.48 22.42
CA ALA A 195 -2.07 3.72 23.74
C ALA A 195 -3.07 3.56 24.90
N GLU A 196 -4.35 3.75 24.63
CA GLU A 196 -5.43 3.65 25.62
C GLU A 196 -6.06 2.25 25.70
N SER A 197 -5.78 1.40 24.72
CA SER A 197 -6.31 0.03 24.73
C SER A 197 -5.45 -0.86 25.63
N ALA A 198 -6.07 -1.68 26.48
CA ALA A 198 -5.37 -2.77 27.16
C ALA A 198 -4.99 -3.92 26.20
N SER A 199 -5.60 -3.99 25.02
CA SER A 199 -5.37 -5.08 24.06
C SER A 199 -3.94 -5.09 23.54
N GLU A 200 -3.35 -6.27 23.46
CA GLU A 200 -2.07 -6.49 22.80
C GLU A 200 -2.14 -6.10 21.32
N VAL A 201 -1.03 -5.65 20.76
CA VAL A 201 -0.92 -5.32 19.34
C VAL A 201 -0.33 -6.52 18.60
N LYS A 202 -1.07 -7.06 17.63
CA LYS A 202 -0.64 -8.20 16.83
C LYS A 202 -0.07 -7.73 15.50
N LEU A 203 1.17 -8.14 15.20
CA LEU A 203 1.91 -7.78 13.99
C LEU A 203 2.22 -9.05 13.19
N TYR A 204 1.76 -9.06 11.94
CA TYR A 204 2.00 -10.14 10.97
C TYR A 204 2.60 -9.56 9.68
N PRO A 205 3.26 -10.40 8.86
CA PRO A 205 3.62 -10.03 7.50
C PRO A 205 2.39 -9.69 6.66
N LEU A 206 2.59 -9.22 5.43
CA LEU A 206 1.47 -9.08 4.50
C LEU A 206 0.79 -10.44 4.26
N PRO A 207 -0.54 -10.53 4.32
CA PRO A 207 -1.24 -11.82 4.25
C PRO A 207 -1.01 -12.55 2.93
N HIS A 208 -0.97 -13.89 3.00
CA HIS A 208 -0.86 -14.80 1.86
C HIS A 208 0.34 -14.49 0.94
N THR A 209 1.48 -14.18 1.55
CA THR A 209 2.77 -14.03 0.88
C THR A 209 3.76 -15.05 1.43
N TYR A 210 4.72 -15.48 0.61
CA TYR A 210 5.86 -16.24 1.12
C TYR A 210 6.69 -15.34 2.02
N VAL A 211 6.96 -15.81 3.25
CA VAL A 211 7.76 -15.05 4.21
C VAL A 211 9.23 -15.39 4.02
N VAL A 212 10.07 -14.38 3.85
CA VAL A 212 11.53 -14.54 3.75
C VAL A 212 12.16 -14.63 5.13
N LYS A 213 11.74 -13.76 6.06
CA LYS A 213 12.16 -13.78 7.48
C LYS A 213 11.25 -12.84 8.28
N ASP A 214 10.77 -13.27 9.44
CA ASP A 214 9.93 -12.45 10.34
C ASP A 214 8.82 -11.69 9.58
N LEU A 215 8.84 -10.36 9.57
CA LEU A 215 7.84 -9.49 8.95
C LEU A 215 8.16 -9.14 7.49
N VAL A 216 9.09 -9.86 6.85
CA VAL A 216 9.58 -9.58 5.50
C VAL A 216 8.96 -10.54 4.49
N PRO A 217 7.97 -10.11 3.70
CA PRO A 217 7.40 -10.93 2.64
C PRO A 217 8.27 -10.91 1.37
N ASP A 218 8.16 -11.93 0.53
CA ASP A 218 8.64 -11.90 -0.85
C ASP A 218 7.61 -11.17 -1.74
N LEU A 219 8.05 -10.08 -2.37
CA LEU A 219 7.25 -9.27 -3.30
C LEU A 219 7.72 -9.40 -4.76
N THR A 220 8.59 -10.37 -5.06
CA THR A 220 9.15 -10.57 -6.40
C THR A 220 8.04 -10.76 -7.43
N HIS A 221 7.03 -11.58 -7.15
CA HIS A 221 5.89 -11.79 -8.05
C HIS A 221 5.05 -10.52 -8.25
N PHE A 222 4.78 -9.79 -7.17
CA PHE A 222 4.07 -8.51 -7.22
C PHE A 222 4.76 -7.51 -8.18
N TYR A 223 6.09 -7.40 -8.11
CA TYR A 223 6.86 -6.55 -9.02
C TYR A 223 6.93 -7.09 -10.45
N LYS A 224 6.95 -8.41 -10.65
CA LYS A 224 6.85 -9.01 -11.99
C LYS A 224 5.52 -8.64 -12.66
N GLN A 225 4.41 -8.69 -11.93
CA GLN A 225 3.10 -8.23 -12.42
C GLN A 225 3.08 -6.72 -12.71
N TYR A 226 3.72 -5.90 -11.87
CA TYR A 226 3.85 -4.47 -12.18
C TYR A 226 4.63 -4.22 -13.48
N LYS A 227 5.71 -4.98 -13.72
CA LYS A 227 6.48 -4.87 -14.95
C LYS A 227 5.68 -5.32 -16.19
N SER A 228 4.83 -6.34 -16.07
CA SER A 228 4.09 -6.90 -17.21
C SER A 228 3.10 -5.91 -17.84
N ILE A 229 2.59 -4.94 -17.07
CA ILE A 229 1.67 -3.92 -17.59
C ILE A 229 2.38 -2.76 -18.35
N LYS A 230 3.71 -2.86 -18.53
CA LYS A 230 4.55 -1.84 -19.19
C LYS A 230 4.28 -0.43 -18.63
N PRO A 231 4.63 -0.15 -17.36
CA PRO A 231 4.18 1.03 -16.64
C PRO A 231 5.02 2.27 -16.97
N TYR A 232 5.10 2.62 -18.24
CA TYR A 232 5.79 3.79 -18.78
C TYR A 232 5.01 4.34 -19.97
N LEU A 233 5.26 5.61 -20.33
CA LEU A 233 4.60 6.28 -21.44
C LEU A 233 5.01 5.62 -22.77
N GLN A 234 4.03 5.21 -23.57
CA GLN A 234 4.27 4.63 -24.89
C GLN A 234 3.60 5.49 -25.95
N ARG A 235 4.42 6.06 -26.85
CA ARG A 235 4.03 7.00 -27.89
C ARG A 235 5.03 6.93 -29.05
N GLU A 236 4.55 7.01 -30.27
CA GLU A 236 5.36 7.09 -31.50
C GLU A 236 5.39 8.53 -32.05
N THR A 237 4.29 9.27 -31.89
CA THR A 237 4.16 10.61 -32.44
C THR A 237 5.00 11.63 -31.66
N PRO A 238 5.95 12.36 -32.28
CA PRO A 238 6.70 13.40 -31.59
C PRO A 238 5.83 14.59 -31.17
N ALA A 239 6.32 15.44 -30.27
CA ALA A 239 5.65 16.69 -29.94
C ALA A 239 5.65 17.61 -31.17
N PRO A 240 4.53 18.31 -31.51
CA PRO A 240 4.45 19.13 -32.72
C PRO A 240 5.54 20.20 -32.87
N ASP A 241 6.01 20.74 -31.75
CA ASP A 241 7.04 21.77 -31.66
C ASP A 241 8.41 21.21 -31.19
N GLY A 242 8.53 19.89 -31.06
CA GLY A 242 9.72 19.22 -30.54
C GLY A 242 10.01 19.48 -29.05
N LYS A 243 9.07 20.08 -28.31
CA LYS A 243 9.24 20.39 -26.87
C LYS A 243 8.46 19.39 -26.00
N GLU A 244 7.67 19.87 -25.04
CA GLU A 244 6.88 19.05 -24.13
C GLU A 244 5.58 18.54 -24.75
N TYR A 245 5.17 17.32 -24.39
CA TYR A 245 3.84 16.81 -24.74
C TYR A 245 2.75 17.60 -24.01
N ARG A 246 1.88 18.26 -24.78
CA ARG A 246 0.78 19.08 -24.27
C ARG A 246 -0.28 18.19 -23.63
N GLN A 247 -0.78 18.59 -22.46
CA GLN A 247 -1.87 17.95 -21.75
C GLN A 247 -2.75 19.02 -21.11
N SER A 248 -4.07 18.91 -21.28
CA SER A 248 -5.03 19.83 -20.67
C SER A 248 -5.05 19.64 -19.14
N LYS A 249 -5.50 20.67 -18.40
CA LYS A 249 -5.64 20.56 -16.93
C LYS A 249 -6.68 19.50 -16.58
N GLU A 250 -7.71 19.38 -17.41
CA GLU A 250 -8.80 18.41 -17.31
C GLU A 250 -8.28 16.98 -17.46
N ASP A 251 -7.44 16.72 -18.46
CA ASP A 251 -6.83 15.40 -18.68
C ASP A 251 -5.85 15.06 -17.56
N ARG A 252 -5.01 16.02 -17.15
CA ARG A 252 -4.07 15.80 -16.03
C ARG A 252 -4.81 15.44 -14.75
N ARG A 253 -5.96 16.07 -14.47
CA ARG A 253 -6.77 15.80 -13.27
C ARG A 253 -7.32 14.36 -13.24
N LYS A 254 -7.49 13.70 -14.39
CA LYS A 254 -7.88 12.27 -14.44
C LYS A 254 -6.86 11.35 -13.77
N LEU A 255 -5.61 11.79 -13.63
CA LEU A 255 -4.54 11.02 -13.00
C LEU A 255 -4.52 11.17 -11.47
N ASP A 256 -5.19 12.18 -10.91
CA ASP A 256 -5.26 12.39 -9.46
C ASP A 256 -6.01 11.22 -8.79
N GLY A 257 -5.44 10.69 -7.72
CA GLY A 257 -5.88 9.45 -7.08
C GLY A 257 -5.36 8.16 -7.72
N LEU A 258 -4.50 8.26 -8.75
CA LEU A 258 -3.86 7.13 -9.42
C LEU A 258 -2.33 7.15 -9.27
N TYR A 259 -1.67 8.27 -9.57
CA TYR A 259 -0.20 8.34 -9.60
C TYR A 259 0.44 8.36 -8.20
N GLU A 260 -0.33 8.64 -7.16
CA GLU A 260 0.10 8.71 -5.76
C GLU A 260 0.32 7.32 -5.13
N CYS A 261 0.08 6.25 -5.90
CA CYS A 261 0.33 4.88 -5.47
C CYS A 261 1.83 4.67 -5.19
N ILE A 262 2.13 4.23 -3.97
CA ILE A 262 3.51 3.98 -3.50
C ILE A 262 3.96 2.52 -3.64
N LEU A 263 3.20 1.69 -4.37
CA LEU A 263 3.47 0.26 -4.60
C LEU A 263 3.73 -0.57 -3.31
N CYS A 264 3.06 -0.24 -2.21
CA CYS A 264 3.24 -0.91 -0.91
C CYS A 264 2.59 -2.31 -0.79
N ALA A 265 1.85 -2.76 -1.81
CA ALA A 265 1.11 -4.04 -1.83
C ALA A 265 0.03 -4.25 -0.74
N CYS A 266 -0.25 -3.30 0.17
CA CYS A 266 -1.31 -3.42 1.20
C CYS A 266 -2.67 -3.80 0.60
N CYS A 267 -3.06 -3.15 -0.52
CA CYS A 267 -4.34 -3.40 -1.15
C CYS A 267 -4.42 -4.78 -1.81
N SER A 268 -3.37 -5.22 -2.53
CA SER A 268 -3.37 -6.55 -3.18
C SER A 268 -3.39 -7.67 -2.17
N THR A 269 -2.55 -7.58 -1.13
CA THR A 269 -2.48 -8.58 -0.06
C THR A 269 -3.64 -8.50 0.94
N SER A 270 -4.60 -7.58 0.75
CA SER A 270 -5.88 -7.56 1.47
C SER A 270 -7.03 -8.18 0.68
N CYS A 271 -6.80 -8.50 -0.61
CA CYS A 271 -7.83 -8.92 -1.55
C CYS A 271 -7.92 -10.45 -1.58
N PRO A 272 -9.05 -11.06 -1.17
CA PRO A 272 -9.20 -12.52 -1.22
C PRO A 272 -9.04 -13.11 -2.62
N SER A 273 -9.52 -12.44 -3.68
CA SER A 273 -9.28 -12.89 -5.06
C SER A 273 -7.79 -13.00 -5.40
N TYR A 274 -6.95 -12.13 -4.83
CA TYR A 274 -5.51 -12.17 -5.01
C TYR A 274 -4.84 -13.26 -4.17
N TRP A 275 -5.36 -13.57 -2.98
CA TRP A 275 -4.86 -14.72 -2.21
C TRP A 275 -5.01 -16.02 -3.02
N TRP A 276 -6.18 -16.23 -3.63
CA TRP A 276 -6.46 -17.48 -4.33
C TRP A 276 -5.85 -17.58 -5.73
N ASN A 277 -5.63 -16.45 -6.41
CA ASN A 277 -5.28 -16.44 -7.83
C ASN A 277 -4.14 -15.46 -8.14
N SER A 278 -3.20 -15.22 -7.21
CA SER A 278 -2.13 -14.23 -7.41
C SER A 278 -1.27 -14.50 -8.64
N GLU A 279 -1.17 -15.74 -9.09
CA GLU A 279 -0.38 -16.12 -10.27
C GLU A 279 -0.87 -15.43 -11.54
N GLU A 280 -2.19 -15.30 -11.71
CA GLU A 280 -2.81 -14.78 -12.93
C GLU A 280 -3.58 -13.47 -12.72
N TYR A 281 -4.26 -13.31 -11.58
CA TYR A 281 -4.94 -12.06 -11.24
C TYR A 281 -3.92 -11.00 -10.85
N LEU A 282 -3.91 -9.87 -11.57
CA LEU A 282 -2.93 -8.80 -11.37
C LEU A 282 -3.08 -8.10 -10.01
N GLY A 283 -4.29 -8.12 -9.44
CA GLY A 283 -4.57 -7.49 -8.17
C GLY A 283 -4.78 -5.97 -8.26
N PRO A 284 -5.34 -5.38 -7.21
CA PRO A 284 -5.79 -3.98 -7.20
C PRO A 284 -4.68 -2.95 -7.39
N ALA A 285 -3.48 -3.16 -6.84
CA ALA A 285 -2.39 -2.19 -7.01
C ALA A 285 -1.98 -2.07 -8.49
N ILE A 286 -1.83 -3.21 -9.15
CA ILE A 286 -1.37 -3.28 -10.53
C ILE A 286 -2.47 -2.80 -11.46
N LEU A 287 -3.72 -3.19 -11.24
CA LEU A 287 -4.85 -2.71 -12.03
C LEU A 287 -5.10 -1.20 -11.87
N LEU A 288 -4.88 -0.62 -10.69
CA LEU A 288 -4.90 0.84 -10.52
C LEU A 288 -3.80 1.51 -11.39
N GLN A 289 -2.61 0.92 -11.46
CA GLN A 289 -1.54 1.41 -12.33
C GLN A 289 -1.82 1.15 -13.82
N SER A 290 -2.49 0.07 -14.19
CA SER A 290 -2.98 -0.14 -15.56
C SER A 290 -3.95 0.97 -15.95
N TYR A 291 -4.90 1.30 -15.07
CA TYR A 291 -5.84 2.40 -15.32
C TYR A 291 -5.15 3.77 -15.41
N ARG A 292 -4.12 4.02 -14.58
CA ARG A 292 -3.28 5.23 -14.66
C ARG A 292 -2.70 5.46 -16.05
N TRP A 293 -2.36 4.40 -16.79
CA TRP A 293 -1.85 4.52 -18.16
C TRP A 293 -2.97 4.58 -19.19
N LEU A 294 -4.07 3.86 -18.99
CA LEU A 294 -5.27 3.95 -19.85
C LEU A 294 -5.92 5.34 -19.81
N ALA A 295 -5.80 6.05 -18.69
CA ALA A 295 -6.37 7.38 -18.49
C ALA A 295 -5.44 8.54 -18.89
N ASP A 296 -4.16 8.28 -19.20
CA ASP A 296 -3.20 9.32 -19.58
C ASP A 296 -3.38 9.69 -21.06
N SER A 297 -3.83 10.91 -21.33
CA SER A 297 -4.09 11.39 -22.70
C SER A 297 -2.86 11.40 -23.62
N ARG A 298 -1.66 11.24 -23.06
CA ARG A 298 -0.40 11.22 -23.81
C ARG A 298 -0.01 9.83 -24.29
N ASP A 299 -0.57 8.76 -23.71
CA ASP A 299 -0.25 7.37 -24.06
C ASP A 299 -1.03 6.94 -25.30
N GLU A 300 -0.34 6.35 -26.27
CA GLU A 300 -0.91 5.92 -27.56
C GLU A 300 -1.17 4.40 -27.61
N ARG A 301 -0.92 3.67 -26.51
CA ARG A 301 -1.06 2.20 -26.45
C ARG A 301 -2.30 1.73 -25.70
N THR A 302 -3.34 2.55 -25.62
CA THR A 302 -4.61 2.21 -24.93
C THR A 302 -5.20 0.90 -25.43
N ALA A 303 -5.28 0.69 -26.74
CA ALA A 303 -5.82 -0.55 -27.32
C ALA A 303 -5.01 -1.79 -26.90
N GLU A 304 -3.68 -1.75 -27.07
CA GLU A 304 -2.79 -2.86 -26.66
C GLU A 304 -2.91 -3.15 -25.14
N ARG A 305 -2.95 -2.11 -24.31
CA ARG A 305 -3.12 -2.24 -22.86
C ARG A 305 -4.46 -2.89 -22.50
N LYS A 306 -5.55 -2.56 -23.22
CA LYS A 306 -6.86 -3.19 -23.05
C LYS A 306 -6.81 -4.66 -23.46
N THR A 307 -6.29 -4.99 -24.64
CA THR A 307 -6.15 -6.38 -25.11
C THR A 307 -5.36 -7.25 -24.13
N ASN A 308 -4.32 -6.72 -23.49
CA ASN A 308 -3.57 -7.46 -22.46
C ASN A 308 -4.41 -7.80 -21.21
N LEU A 309 -5.52 -7.11 -20.98
CA LEU A 309 -6.48 -7.37 -19.90
C LEU A 309 -7.70 -8.19 -20.35
N GLU A 310 -7.84 -8.46 -21.65
CA GLU A 310 -8.94 -9.24 -22.26
C GLU A 310 -8.73 -10.74 -22.08
N ASN A 311 -8.68 -11.17 -20.82
CA ASN A 311 -8.64 -12.58 -20.46
C ASN A 311 -9.38 -12.81 -19.14
N ASN A 312 -9.74 -14.06 -18.87
CA ASN A 312 -10.61 -14.42 -17.74
C ASN A 312 -10.03 -14.12 -16.34
N MET A 313 -8.72 -13.90 -16.24
CA MET A 313 -7.98 -13.95 -14.98
C MET A 313 -7.39 -12.60 -14.57
N SER A 314 -6.69 -11.89 -15.46
CA SER A 314 -5.93 -10.67 -15.14
C SER A 314 -6.78 -9.56 -14.52
N LEU A 315 -8.00 -9.33 -15.03
CA LEU A 315 -8.93 -8.29 -14.57
C LEU A 315 -10.19 -8.86 -13.90
N TYR A 316 -10.79 -9.90 -14.49
CA TYR A 316 -12.16 -10.32 -14.16
C TYR A 316 -12.30 -11.15 -12.87
N ARG A 317 -11.20 -11.48 -12.18
CA ARG A 317 -11.25 -12.04 -10.81
C ARG A 317 -11.60 -11.01 -9.72
N CYS A 318 -11.71 -9.73 -10.07
CA CYS A 318 -12.22 -8.73 -9.14
C CYS A 318 -13.74 -8.89 -8.96
N HIS A 319 -14.17 -9.32 -7.77
CA HIS A 319 -15.57 -9.48 -7.37
C HIS A 319 -16.07 -8.34 -6.46
N THR A 320 -15.47 -7.15 -6.57
CA THR A 320 -15.92 -5.94 -5.84
C THR A 320 -15.99 -6.15 -4.31
N ILE A 321 -14.99 -6.84 -3.74
CA ILE A 321 -14.88 -7.09 -2.29
C ILE A 321 -14.52 -5.80 -1.52
N LEU A 322 -13.88 -4.84 -2.20
CA LEU A 322 -13.52 -3.49 -1.70
C LEU A 322 -12.56 -3.43 -0.49
N ASN A 323 -12.01 -4.56 -0.03
CA ASN A 323 -10.90 -4.55 0.93
C ASN A 323 -9.72 -3.67 0.47
N CYS A 324 -9.45 -3.63 -0.83
CA CYS A 324 -8.35 -2.89 -1.42
C CYS A 324 -8.42 -1.38 -1.16
N THR A 325 -9.62 -0.79 -1.27
CA THR A 325 -9.86 0.63 -1.00
C THR A 325 -9.79 0.91 0.50
N ARG A 326 -10.37 0.02 1.32
CA ARG A 326 -10.31 0.14 2.79
C ARG A 326 -8.87 0.07 3.33
N ALA A 327 -8.03 -0.78 2.75
CA ALA A 327 -6.66 -1.02 3.20
C ALA A 327 -5.62 -0.04 2.62
N CYS A 328 -6.03 0.92 1.77
CA CYS A 328 -5.07 1.81 1.14
C CYS A 328 -4.58 2.89 2.13
N PRO A 329 -3.30 2.91 2.53
CA PRO A 329 -2.78 3.90 3.49
C PRO A 329 -2.69 5.31 2.90
N LYS A 330 -2.86 5.45 1.57
CA LYS A 330 -2.86 6.72 0.85
C LYS A 330 -4.27 7.21 0.52
N GLY A 331 -5.32 6.49 0.93
CA GLY A 331 -6.71 6.86 0.66
C GLY A 331 -7.11 6.76 -0.82
N LEU A 332 -6.36 6.00 -1.63
CA LEU A 332 -6.70 5.78 -3.04
C LEU A 332 -7.84 4.77 -3.18
N ASN A 333 -8.47 4.74 -4.35
CA ASN A 333 -9.60 3.85 -4.64
C ASN A 333 -9.31 2.88 -5.80
N PRO A 334 -8.52 1.82 -5.58
CA PRO A 334 -8.29 0.78 -6.58
C PRO A 334 -9.57 0.10 -7.05
N GLY A 335 -10.56 -0.09 -6.16
CA GLY A 335 -11.84 -0.68 -6.53
C GLY A 335 -12.55 0.12 -7.63
N LYS A 336 -12.57 1.46 -7.50
CA LYS A 336 -13.11 2.37 -8.52
C LYS A 336 -12.30 2.30 -9.82
N ALA A 337 -10.97 2.34 -9.76
CA ALA A 337 -10.12 2.24 -10.95
C ALA A 337 -10.38 0.93 -11.74
N ILE A 338 -10.53 -0.20 -11.04
CA ILE A 338 -10.88 -1.48 -11.67
C ILE A 338 -12.26 -1.43 -12.33
N ALA A 339 -13.23 -0.78 -11.69
CA ALA A 339 -14.57 -0.62 -12.26
C ALA A 339 -14.55 0.23 -13.54
N GLU A 340 -13.75 1.30 -13.57
CA GLU A 340 -13.57 2.14 -14.77
C GLU A 340 -12.89 1.36 -15.91
N ILE A 341 -11.89 0.51 -15.61
CA ILE A 341 -11.34 -0.41 -16.62
C ILE A 341 -12.47 -1.26 -17.19
N LYS A 342 -13.21 -1.99 -16.35
CA LYS A 342 -14.31 -2.88 -16.80
C LYS A 342 -15.35 -2.14 -17.64
N LYS A 343 -15.72 -0.92 -17.25
CA LYS A 343 -16.64 -0.06 -18.02
C LYS A 343 -16.06 0.26 -19.39
N SER A 344 -14.77 0.61 -19.47
CA SER A 344 -14.10 0.91 -20.74
C SER A 344 -13.92 -0.31 -21.65
N MET A 345 -13.87 -1.52 -21.09
CA MET A 345 -13.86 -2.78 -21.85
C MET A 345 -15.25 -3.09 -22.43
N ALA A 346 -16.32 -2.87 -21.66
CA ALA A 346 -17.68 -3.23 -22.06
C ALA A 346 -18.31 -2.28 -23.08
N LEU A 347 -17.95 -0.99 -23.05
CA LEU A 347 -18.58 0.05 -23.89
C LEU A 347 -17.84 0.31 -25.21
N GLY A 348 -16.84 -0.51 -25.56
CA GLY A 348 -16.15 -0.43 -26.88
C GLY A 348 -15.52 0.92 -27.17
N GLY A 349 -14.95 1.58 -26.15
CA GLY A 349 -14.34 2.90 -26.27
C GLY A 349 -12.94 2.89 -26.88
#